data_AF-A0A9P6KB98-F1
#
_entry.id   AF-A0A9P6KB98-F1
#
_cell.length_a   1.000
_cell.length_b   1.000
_cell.length_c   1.000
_cell.angle_alpha   90.00
_cell.angle_beta   90.00
_cell.angle_gamma   90.00
#
_symmetry.space_group_name_H-M   'P 1'
#
loop_
_entity.id
_entity.type
_entity.pdbx_description
1 polymer ?
#
loop_
_entity_poly.entity_id
_entity_poly.type
_entity_poly.pdbx_seq_one_letter_code
_entity_poly.pdbx_strand_id
1 'polypeptide(L)'
;MILPYHSGGFTPYLQNPYYFMHASLVEKDTREDVLLIKDTRSKEDIHLLKDNRTKATTGSSVSSLYPLKDFEDNGTESGFFVFPDLSVRMEGTYRLKFCLYEMVGYEL
;
A
#
# COMPACT_ATOMS: atom_id res chain seq x y z
N MET A 1 -8.23 -1.00 4.28
CA MET A 1 -8.36 -0.80 5.74
C MET A 1 -9.29 0.38 5.92
N ILE A 2 -10.50 0.15 6.42
CA ILE A 2 -11.50 1.22 6.64
C ILE A 2 -11.36 1.65 8.10
N LEU A 3 -11.20 2.95 8.36
CA LEU A 3 -11.10 3.52 9.71
C LEU A 3 -12.50 3.61 10.36
N PRO A 4 -12.62 3.52 11.70
CA PRO A 4 -13.91 3.36 12.37
C PRO A 4 -14.82 4.60 12.29
N TYR A 5 -16.12 4.33 12.15
CA TYR A 5 -17.22 5.29 12.03
C TYR A 5 -17.46 6.08 13.32
N HIS A 6 -17.63 7.41 13.21
CA HIS A 6 -18.15 8.26 14.30
C HIS A 6 -19.39 8.99 13.82
N SER A 7 -20.48 8.82 14.57
CA SER A 7 -21.78 9.43 14.33
C SER A 7 -21.71 10.95 14.50
N GLY A 8 -21.78 11.70 13.40
CA GLY A 8 -22.11 13.13 13.39
C GLY A 8 -21.09 14.10 14.02
N GLY A 9 -19.84 13.69 14.23
CA GLY A 9 -18.78 14.54 14.76
C GLY A 9 -17.72 14.83 13.70
N PHE A 10 -17.13 16.04 13.74
CA PHE A 10 -15.92 16.39 13.01
C PHE A 10 -14.91 15.23 13.12
N THR A 11 -14.44 14.70 11.99
CA THR A 11 -13.45 13.61 11.94
C THR A 11 -12.06 14.23 11.75
N PRO A 12 -11.37 14.64 12.83
CA PRO A 12 -10.13 15.41 12.73
C PRO A 12 -9.03 14.68 11.95
N TYR A 13 -9.06 13.33 11.94
CA TYR A 13 -8.12 12.53 11.17
C TYR A 13 -8.28 12.70 9.64
N LEU A 14 -9.48 13.04 9.13
CA LEU A 14 -9.70 13.28 7.69
C LEU A 14 -9.02 14.56 7.20
N GLN A 15 -8.79 15.51 8.11
CA GLN A 15 -8.08 16.76 7.83
C GLN A 15 -6.57 16.64 8.07
N ASN A 16 -6.08 15.50 8.57
CA ASN A 16 -4.66 15.29 8.83
C ASN A 16 -3.92 14.99 7.52
N PRO A 17 -3.05 15.90 7.03
CA PRO A 17 -2.33 15.72 5.76
C PRO A 17 -1.14 14.77 5.89
N TYR A 18 -0.83 14.29 7.09
CA TYR A 18 0.37 13.51 7.39
C TYR A 18 0.16 12.01 7.30
N TYR A 19 -1.08 11.55 7.09
CA TYR A 19 -1.37 10.13 6.84
C TYR A 19 -1.08 9.75 5.39
N PHE A 20 -0.27 8.71 5.22
CA PHE A 20 -0.03 8.07 3.93
C PHE A 20 0.04 6.56 4.10
N MET A 21 -0.35 5.84 3.07
CA MET A 21 -0.34 4.38 3.02
C MET A 21 0.63 3.90 1.96
N HIS A 22 1.52 2.99 2.34
CA HIS A 22 2.40 2.29 1.42
C HIS A 22 1.84 0.90 1.09
N ALA A 23 1.81 0.55 -0.19
CA ALA A 23 1.49 -0.78 -0.69
C ALA A 23 2.78 -1.53 -1.06
N SER A 24 2.90 -2.77 -0.59
CA SER A 24 4.01 -3.67 -0.89
C SER A 24 3.49 -5.08 -1.19
N LEU A 25 4.33 -5.93 -1.79
CA LEU A 25 3.96 -7.32 -2.05
C LEU A 25 4.46 -8.23 -0.93
N VAL A 26 3.61 -9.17 -0.54
CA VAL A 26 3.95 -10.30 0.31
C VAL A 26 3.63 -11.61 -0.40
N GLU A 27 4.32 -12.68 -0.02
CA GLU A 27 3.98 -14.02 -0.48
C GLU A 27 2.56 -14.41 -0.03
N LYS A 28 1.84 -15.14 -0.88
CA LYS A 28 0.44 -15.49 -0.66
C LYS A 28 0.18 -16.22 0.65
N ASP A 29 1.04 -17.16 1.01
CA ASP A 29 0.77 -18.10 2.11
C ASP A 29 1.52 -17.73 3.38
N THR A 30 2.82 -17.44 3.28
CA THR A 30 3.65 -17.05 4.43
C THR A 30 3.41 -15.61 4.88
N ARG A 31 2.90 -14.75 3.99
CA ARG A 31 2.76 -13.30 4.18
C ARG A 31 4.08 -12.58 4.47
N GLU A 32 5.21 -13.23 4.20
CA GLU A 32 6.50 -12.60 4.28
C GLU A 32 6.65 -11.57 3.16
N ASP A 33 7.31 -10.46 3.48
CA ASP A 33 7.62 -9.43 2.49
C ASP A 33 8.40 -10.05 1.34
N VAL A 34 8.01 -9.73 0.10
CA VAL A 34 8.78 -10.06 -1.10
C VAL A 34 9.99 -9.13 -1.14
N LEU A 35 10.93 -9.39 -0.22
CA LEU A 35 12.26 -8.79 -0.19
C LEU A 35 13.03 -9.46 -1.32
N LEU A 36 13.15 -8.80 -2.46
CA LEU A 36 14.06 -9.13 -3.58
C LEU A 36 14.20 -10.63 -3.87
N ILE A 37 13.51 -11.14 -4.90
CA ILE A 37 13.75 -12.43 -5.56
C ILE A 37 14.28 -13.50 -4.56
N LYS A 38 13.39 -14.08 -3.75
CA LYS A 38 13.69 -15.36 -3.11
C LYS A 38 13.71 -16.42 -4.20
N ASP A 39 14.78 -16.46 -4.98
CA ASP A 39 15.04 -17.55 -5.93
C ASP A 39 15.18 -18.84 -5.11
N THR A 40 14.13 -19.64 -5.15
CA THR A 40 14.22 -21.05 -4.81
C THR A 40 13.85 -21.86 -6.05
N ARG A 41 14.91 -22.34 -6.73
CA ARG A 41 15.01 -23.59 -7.52
C ARG A 41 15.19 -23.57 -9.05
N SER A 42 15.85 -22.58 -9.65
CA SER A 42 16.70 -22.92 -10.79
C SER A 42 17.91 -22.00 -10.84
N LYS A 43 19.10 -22.59 -11.00
CA LYS A 43 20.37 -21.86 -11.04
C LYS A 43 20.62 -21.22 -12.42
N GLU A 44 19.64 -21.26 -13.33
CA GLU A 44 19.85 -21.06 -14.76
C GLU A 44 18.80 -20.17 -15.46
N ASP A 45 17.67 -19.81 -14.84
CA ASP A 45 16.69 -18.89 -15.45
C ASP A 45 16.46 -17.64 -14.60
N ILE A 46 17.55 -17.02 -14.13
CA ILE A 46 17.50 -15.69 -13.55
C ILE A 46 17.19 -14.71 -14.69
N HIS A 47 15.91 -14.52 -15.00
CA HIS A 47 15.43 -13.27 -15.58
C HIS A 47 15.56 -12.18 -14.52
N LEU A 48 16.82 -11.85 -14.25
CA LEU A 48 17.23 -10.52 -13.85
C LEU A 48 16.56 -9.57 -14.84
N LEU A 49 15.63 -8.75 -14.37
CA LEU A 49 15.67 -7.38 -14.86
C LEU A 49 17.03 -6.87 -14.38
N LYS A 50 17.99 -6.86 -15.30
CA LYS A 50 19.47 -6.81 -15.22
C LYS A 50 20.16 -5.89 -14.20
N ASP A 51 19.44 -5.19 -13.33
CA ASP A 51 20.00 -4.04 -12.61
C ASP A 51 20.00 -4.19 -11.07
N ASN A 52 19.64 -5.35 -10.51
CA ASN A 52 19.74 -5.66 -9.08
C ASN A 52 19.06 -4.62 -8.13
N ARG A 53 18.14 -3.81 -8.67
CA ARG A 53 17.50 -2.65 -8.03
C ARG A 53 16.00 -2.54 -8.31
N THR A 54 15.45 -3.41 -9.15
CA THR A 54 14.10 -3.26 -9.67
C THR A 54 13.09 -3.81 -8.66
N LYS A 55 12.22 -2.94 -8.15
CA LYS A 55 11.12 -3.32 -7.24
C LYS A 55 10.21 -4.38 -7.90
N ALA A 56 9.48 -5.19 -7.14
CA ALA A 56 8.48 -6.09 -7.73
C ALA A 56 7.26 -5.33 -8.31
N THR A 57 7.09 -4.06 -7.88
CA THR A 57 6.00 -3.16 -8.29
C THR A 57 6.49 -1.99 -9.14
N THR A 58 5.60 -1.46 -9.97
CA THR A 58 5.78 -0.24 -10.78
C THR A 58 4.63 0.74 -10.53
N GLY A 59 4.86 2.02 -10.85
CA GLY A 59 3.91 3.10 -10.57
C GLY A 59 4.02 3.63 -9.14
N SER A 60 2.94 4.23 -8.62
CA SER A 60 2.86 4.76 -7.27
C SER A 60 2.46 3.69 -6.24
N SER A 61 3.43 3.26 -5.44
CA SER A 61 3.20 2.39 -4.29
C SER A 61 2.81 3.13 -3.01
N VAL A 62 2.61 4.44 -3.07
CA VAL A 62 2.22 5.29 -1.94
C VAL A 62 0.94 6.05 -2.30
N SER A 63 0.04 6.15 -1.33
CA SER A 63 -1.21 6.92 -1.45
C SER A 63 -1.39 7.82 -0.23
N SER A 64 -1.77 9.06 -0.43
CA SER A 64 -2.19 9.96 0.65
C SER A 64 -3.62 9.66 1.10
N LEU A 65 -4.03 10.19 2.25
CA LEU A 65 -5.42 10.13 2.69
C LEU A 65 -6.32 11.03 1.82
N TYR A 66 -7.37 10.46 1.25
CA TYR A 66 -8.41 11.18 0.51
C TYR A 66 -9.74 11.12 1.29
N PRO A 67 -10.31 12.26 1.73
CA PRO A 67 -11.67 12.29 2.24
C PRO A 67 -12.64 12.18 1.05
N LEU A 68 -13.36 11.06 0.95
CA LEU A 68 -14.36 10.82 -0.09
C LEU A 68 -15.69 10.39 0.55
N LYS A 69 -16.80 10.62 -0.16
CA LYS A 69 -18.11 10.15 0.28
C LYS A 69 -18.21 8.63 0.13
N ASP A 70 -18.60 7.97 1.20
CA ASP A 70 -18.86 6.54 1.22
C ASP A 70 -20.33 6.26 0.86
N PHE A 71 -20.55 5.58 -0.26
CA PHE A 71 -21.90 5.25 -0.74
C PHE A 71 -22.57 4.13 0.07
N GLU A 72 -21.79 3.29 0.75
CA GLU A 72 -22.32 2.23 1.62
C GLU A 72 -22.79 2.79 2.96
N ASP A 73 -22.32 3.99 3.31
CA ASP A 73 -22.52 4.65 4.59
C ASP A 73 -23.22 6.00 4.41
N ASN A 74 -24.34 5.97 3.70
CA ASN A 74 -25.27 7.09 3.53
C ASN A 74 -24.61 8.40 2.99
N GLY A 75 -23.48 8.29 2.29
CA GLY A 75 -22.73 9.42 1.76
C GLY A 75 -21.85 10.14 2.77
N THR A 76 -21.58 9.54 3.93
CA THR A 76 -20.69 10.08 4.97
C THR A 76 -19.25 10.18 4.45
N GLU A 77 -18.52 11.23 4.82
CA GLU A 77 -17.11 11.34 4.45
C GLU A 77 -16.25 10.32 5.21
N SER A 78 -15.48 9.54 4.45
CA SER A 78 -14.58 8.50 4.93
C SER A 78 -13.19 8.66 4.32
N GLY A 79 -12.20 8.07 4.97
CA GLY A 79 -10.81 8.15 4.57
C GLY A 79 -10.42 7.02 3.61
N PHE A 80 -10.01 7.36 2.40
CA PHE A 80 -9.60 6.40 1.37
C PHE A 80 -8.14 6.56 1.01
N PHE A 81 -7.47 5.44 0.79
CA PHE A 81 -6.13 5.38 0.18
C PHE A 81 -6.29 4.67 -1.16
N VAL A 82 -6.08 5.41 -2.25
CA VAL A 82 -6.33 4.96 -3.62
C VAL A 82 -5.01 4.76 -4.35
N PHE A 83 -4.85 3.62 -5.03
CA PHE A 83 -3.66 3.27 -5.80
C PHE A 83 -4.03 3.08 -7.28
N PRO A 84 -4.31 4.18 -8.02
CA PRO A 84 -4.78 4.08 -9.41
C PRO A 84 -3.68 3.64 -10.38
N ASP A 85 -2.42 3.79 -9.98
CA ASP A 85 -1.23 3.46 -10.76
C ASP A 85 -0.33 2.51 -9.96
N LEU A 86 -0.84 1.35 -9.57
CA LEU A 86 -0.06 0.29 -8.94
C LEU A 86 -0.12 -0.97 -9.80
N SER A 87 1.05 -1.42 -10.26
CA SER A 87 1.17 -2.62 -11.09
C SER A 87 2.28 -3.54 -10.59
N VAL A 88 2.09 -4.84 -10.80
CA VAL A 88 3.08 -5.89 -10.48
C VAL A 88 3.78 -6.28 -11.78
N ARG A 89 5.12 -6.31 -11.77
CA ARG A 89 5.93 -6.62 -12.98
C ARG A 89 6.33 -8.09 -13.10
N MET A 90 5.97 -8.92 -12.13
CA MET A 90 6.36 -10.32 -12.06
C MET A 90 5.11 -11.20 -12.03
N GLU A 91 5.15 -12.29 -12.79
CA GLU A 91 4.12 -13.31 -12.73
C GLU A 91 4.18 -14.04 -11.39
N GLY A 92 3.03 -14.44 -10.87
CA GLY A 92 2.92 -15.19 -9.62
C GLY A 92 1.64 -14.87 -8.86
N THR A 93 1.50 -15.49 -7.70
CA THR A 93 0.40 -15.19 -6.77
C THR A 93 0.95 -14.52 -5.53
N TYR A 94 0.48 -13.31 -5.28
CA TYR A 94 0.93 -12.46 -4.18
C TYR A 94 -0.27 -11.88 -3.44
N ARG A 95 -0.02 -11.25 -2.28
CA ARG A 95 -0.97 -10.35 -1.65
C ARG A 95 -0.35 -8.96 -1.55
N LEU A 96 -1.20 -7.94 -1.53
CA LEU A 96 -0.80 -6.59 -1.17
C LEU A 96 -0.82 -6.44 0.36
N LYS A 97 0.30 -5.98 0.90
CA LYS A 97 0.43 -5.51 2.28
C LYS A 97 0.35 -3.99 2.28
N PHE A 98 -0.66 -3.47 2.96
CA PHE A 98 -0.87 -2.04 3.16
C PHE A 98 -0.37 -1.64 4.54
N CYS A 99 0.56 -0.69 4.57
CA CYS A 99 1.12 -0.14 5.81
C CYS A 99 0.70 1.33 5.90
N LEU A 100 -0.04 1.69 6.95
CA LEU A 100 -0.41 3.07 7.26
C LEU A 100 0.70 3.72 8.07
N TYR A 101 1.08 4.93 7.68
CA TYR A 101 2.08 5.75 8.36
C TYR A 101 1.52 7.14 8.63
N GLU A 102 2.06 7.77 9.66
CA GLU A 102 1.87 9.19 9.97
C GLU A 102 3.23 9.87 9.97
N MET A 103 3.37 10.97 9.24
CA MET A 103 4.57 11.81 9.34
C MET A 103 4.52 12.60 10.65
N VAL A 104 5.34 12.18 11.62
CA VAL A 104 5.61 12.96 12.82
C VAL A 104 6.84 13.84 12.56
N GLY A 105 6.80 15.10 12.97
CA GLY A 105 7.94 16.01 12.81
C GLY A 105 9.21 15.49 13.50
N TYR A 106 10.38 15.98 13.10
CA TYR A 106 11.61 15.73 13.85
C TYR A 106 11.58 16.56 15.14
N GLU A 107 11.57 15.91 16.31
CA GLU A 107 12.05 16.58 17.53
C GLU A 107 13.55 16.85 17.34
N LEU A 108 13.94 18.13 17.36
CA LEU A 108 15.33 18.58 17.31
C LEU A 108 15.98 18.49 18.70
#